data_AF-A0A0F0H6H1-F1
#
_entry.id   AF-A0A0F0H6H1-F1
#
_cell.length_a   1.000
_cell.length_b   1.000
_cell.length_c   1.000
_cell.angle_alpha   90.00
_cell.angle_beta   90.00
_cell.angle_gamma   90.00
#
_symmetry.space_group_name_H-M   'P 1'
#
loop_
_entity.id
_entity.type
_entity.pdbx_description
1 polymer ?
#
loop_
_entity_poly.entity_id
_entity_poly.type
_entity_poly.pdbx_seq_one_letter_code
_entity_poly.pdbx_strand_id
1 'polypeptide(L)'
;MSDRNAQQLTRNAMRALLAHYRITPGDTAPEDVVTEWLRELRGRSVGECHAALSSLPLNRVQHVTAGEVARLITLARSRPAATGTPSSARPPRPRDRAADKAAGARGIGTVYELMGWTGHEKHALARTVPCPFCRASAGVPCSPLTRNRLRQREIRDRETRMHPSRLRAAEERKRANSTSSGAAASGTTQGASA
;
A
#
# COMPACT_ATOMS: atom_id res chain seq x y z
N MET A 1 7.70 -34.63 8.19
CA MET A 1 6.35 -35.11 8.54
C MET A 1 5.74 -34.12 9.52
N SER A 2 4.89 -33.19 9.06
CA SER A 2 3.94 -32.39 9.89
C SER A 2 3.23 -31.34 9.01
N ASP A 3 2.28 -31.78 8.18
CA ASP A 3 1.32 -30.89 7.49
C ASP A 3 -0.08 -31.53 7.47
N ARG A 4 -0.41 -32.37 8.47
CA ARG A 4 -1.74 -32.99 8.60
C ARG A 4 -2.80 -32.05 9.21
N ASN A 5 -2.45 -30.78 9.41
CA ASN A 5 -3.32 -29.73 9.93
C ASN A 5 -3.67 -28.67 8.87
N ALA A 6 -3.64 -29.03 7.59
CA ALA A 6 -4.29 -28.26 6.54
C ALA A 6 -5.83 -28.30 6.74
N GLN A 7 -6.30 -27.49 7.70
CA GLN A 7 -7.67 -27.04 7.92
C GLN A 7 -8.75 -28.07 7.57
N GLN A 8 -8.93 -29.05 8.46
CA GLN A 8 -10.10 -29.91 8.43
C GLN A 8 -11.37 -29.05 8.44
N LEU A 9 -12.34 -29.46 7.61
CA LEU A 9 -13.62 -28.78 7.48
C LEU A 9 -14.39 -28.87 8.81
N THR A 10 -14.38 -27.78 9.58
CA THR A 10 -15.13 -27.68 10.85
C THR A 10 -16.55 -27.21 10.61
N ARG A 11 -17.45 -27.47 11.58
CA ARG A 11 -18.84 -27.01 11.54
C ARG A 11 -18.94 -25.49 11.38
N ASN A 12 -18.11 -24.73 12.09
CA ASN A 12 -18.08 -23.27 11.99
C ASN A 12 -17.59 -22.81 10.60
N ALA A 13 -16.58 -23.48 10.03
CA ALA A 13 -16.11 -23.18 8.68
C ALA A 13 -17.20 -23.47 7.63
N MET A 14 -17.97 -24.54 7.78
CA MET A 14 -19.09 -24.84 6.88
C MET A 14 -20.19 -23.78 6.95
N ARG A 15 -20.61 -23.38 8.17
CA ARG A 15 -21.59 -22.29 8.32
C ARG A 15 -21.11 -20.99 7.67
N ALA A 16 -19.84 -20.64 7.87
CA ALA A 16 -19.24 -19.46 7.25
C ALA A 16 -19.25 -19.55 5.72
N LEU A 17 -18.96 -20.71 5.13
CA LEU A 17 -19.02 -20.91 3.68
C LEU A 17 -20.45 -20.78 3.15
N LEU A 18 -21.42 -21.45 3.77
CA LEU A 18 -22.82 -21.40 3.35
C LEU A 18 -23.39 -19.96 3.41
N ALA A 19 -23.05 -19.21 4.46
CA ALA A 19 -23.42 -17.81 4.60
C ALA A 19 -22.72 -16.92 3.57
N HIS A 20 -21.42 -17.12 3.35
CA HIS A 20 -20.61 -16.33 2.41
C HIS A 20 -21.16 -16.42 0.97
N TYR A 21 -21.53 -17.62 0.54
CA TYR A 21 -22.06 -17.86 -0.81
C TYR A 21 -23.59 -17.78 -0.90
N ARG A 22 -24.28 -17.46 0.20
CA ARG A 22 -25.75 -17.36 0.28
C ARG A 22 -26.48 -18.59 -0.26
N ILE A 23 -25.97 -19.78 0.08
CA ILE A 23 -26.50 -21.06 -0.40
C ILE A 23 -27.84 -21.38 0.28
N THR A 24 -28.00 -20.97 1.54
CA THR A 24 -29.24 -21.14 2.30
C THR A 24 -30.01 -19.83 2.38
N PRO A 25 -31.35 -19.84 2.26
CA PRO A 25 -32.16 -18.65 2.47
C PRO A 25 -32.14 -18.26 3.96
N GLY A 26 -31.46 -17.16 4.29
CA GLY A 26 -31.33 -16.61 5.64
C GLY A 26 -29.88 -16.43 6.10
N ASP A 27 -29.69 -15.66 7.16
CA ASP A 27 -28.36 -15.34 7.70
C ASP A 27 -27.66 -16.54 8.37
N THR A 28 -28.44 -17.57 8.74
CA THR A 28 -27.94 -18.79 9.40
C THR A 28 -28.44 -20.04 8.70
N ALA A 29 -27.51 -20.85 8.19
CA ALA A 29 -27.82 -22.17 7.65
C ALA A 29 -28.37 -23.09 8.76
N PRO A 30 -29.46 -23.83 8.51
CA PRO A 30 -30.01 -24.76 9.49
C PRO A 30 -29.07 -25.96 9.71
N GLU A 31 -29.11 -26.54 10.91
CA GLU A 31 -28.10 -27.53 11.35
C GLU A 31 -28.14 -28.85 10.59
N ASP A 32 -29.31 -29.23 10.08
CA ASP A 32 -29.52 -30.39 9.22
C ASP A 32 -28.73 -30.25 7.91
N VAL A 33 -28.82 -29.09 7.27
CA VAL A 33 -28.06 -28.76 6.05
C VAL A 33 -26.57 -28.75 6.33
N VAL A 34 -26.14 -28.13 7.43
CA VAL A 34 -24.72 -28.11 7.82
C VAL A 34 -24.19 -29.54 8.03
N THR A 35 -24.98 -30.39 8.68
CA THR A 35 -24.61 -31.78 8.96
C THR A 35 -24.56 -32.62 7.68
N GLU A 36 -25.50 -32.43 6.75
CA GLU A 36 -25.47 -33.05 5.43
C GLU A 36 -24.22 -32.65 4.65
N TRP A 37 -23.92 -31.35 4.59
CA TRP A 37 -22.74 -30.83 3.89
C TRP A 37 -21.43 -31.35 4.49
N LEU A 38 -21.32 -31.43 5.82
CA LEU A 38 -20.16 -32.01 6.48
C LEU A 38 -20.02 -33.52 6.20
N ARG A 39 -21.14 -34.25 6.10
CA ARG A 39 -21.13 -35.68 5.77
C ARG A 39 -20.64 -35.92 4.35
N GLU A 40 -21.18 -35.18 3.38
CA GLU A 40 -20.83 -35.32 1.96
C GLU A 40 -19.41 -34.84 1.66
N LEU A 41 -18.93 -33.79 2.34
CA LEU A 41 -17.60 -33.21 2.14
C LEU A 41 -16.55 -33.75 3.12
N ARG A 42 -16.81 -34.90 3.74
CA ARG A 42 -15.86 -35.54 4.66
C ARG A 42 -14.54 -35.84 3.95
N GLY A 43 -13.43 -35.42 4.55
CA GLY A 43 -12.09 -35.59 3.97
C GLY A 43 -11.72 -34.56 2.89
N ARG A 44 -12.52 -33.50 2.73
CA ARG A 44 -12.18 -32.31 1.94
C ARG A 44 -11.75 -31.17 2.86
N SER A 45 -10.87 -30.31 2.38
CA SER A 45 -10.43 -29.12 3.14
C SER A 45 -11.36 -27.93 2.88
N VAL A 46 -11.32 -26.95 3.78
CA VAL A 46 -12.04 -25.68 3.59
C VAL A 46 -11.62 -24.99 2.29
N GLY A 47 -10.32 -25.01 1.98
CA GLY A 47 -9.78 -24.41 0.76
C GLY A 47 -10.29 -25.07 -0.52
N GLU A 48 -10.43 -26.40 -0.54
CA GLU A 48 -11.02 -27.12 -1.67
C GLU A 48 -12.49 -26.78 -1.88
N CYS A 49 -13.25 -26.66 -0.78
CA CYS A 49 -14.66 -26.27 -0.85
C CYS A 49 -14.81 -24.84 -1.38
N HIS A 50 -14.00 -23.90 -0.88
CA HIS A 50 -13.99 -22.52 -1.35
C HIS A 50 -13.61 -22.43 -2.83
N ALA A 51 -12.54 -23.12 -3.26
CA ALA A 51 -12.10 -23.12 -4.66
C ALA A 51 -13.18 -23.68 -5.61
N ALA A 52 -13.87 -24.75 -5.21
CA ALA A 52 -14.97 -25.32 -5.98
C ALA A 52 -16.14 -24.34 -6.09
N LEU A 53 -16.56 -23.72 -4.99
CA LEU A 53 -17.64 -22.73 -4.97
C LEU A 53 -17.30 -21.47 -5.79
N SER A 54 -16.06 -20.98 -5.69
CA SER A 54 -15.61 -19.81 -6.45
C SER A 54 -15.48 -20.05 -7.96
N SER A 55 -15.42 -21.32 -8.39
CA SER A 55 -15.37 -21.67 -9.82
C SER A 55 -16.74 -21.61 -10.51
N LEU A 56 -17.82 -21.54 -9.73
CA LEU A 56 -19.18 -21.50 -10.25
C LEU A 56 -19.62 -20.06 -10.56
N PRO A 57 -20.45 -19.84 -11.60
CA PRO A 57 -21.03 -18.53 -11.84
C PRO A 57 -21.97 -18.15 -10.68
N LEU A 58 -22.04 -16.85 -10.38
CA LEU A 58 -22.81 -16.31 -9.24
C LEU A 58 -24.29 -16.72 -9.25
N ASN A 59 -24.89 -16.90 -10.42
CA ASN A 59 -26.29 -17.33 -10.55
C ASN A 59 -26.50 -18.81 -10.21
N ARG A 60 -25.43 -19.62 -10.24
CA ARG A 60 -25.48 -21.05 -9.96
C ARG A 60 -25.02 -21.39 -8.55
N VAL A 61 -24.10 -20.61 -7.99
CA VAL A 61 -23.51 -20.90 -6.67
C VAL A 61 -24.56 -20.94 -5.56
N GLN A 62 -25.66 -20.18 -5.68
CA GLN A 62 -26.74 -20.15 -4.69
C GLN A 62 -27.59 -21.45 -4.67
N HIS A 63 -27.58 -22.21 -5.77
CA HIS A 63 -28.37 -23.44 -5.93
C HIS A 63 -27.51 -24.70 -5.90
N VAL A 64 -26.22 -24.57 -5.57
CA VAL A 64 -25.27 -25.68 -5.60
C VAL A 64 -25.52 -26.61 -4.41
N THR A 65 -25.41 -27.91 -4.66
CA THR A 65 -25.56 -28.96 -3.63
C THR A 65 -24.20 -29.44 -3.11
N ALA A 66 -24.17 -30.02 -1.91
CA ALA A 66 -22.95 -30.59 -1.34
C ALA A 66 -22.32 -31.66 -2.24
N GLY A 67 -23.15 -32.52 -2.84
CA GLY A 67 -22.70 -33.57 -3.77
C GLY A 67 -22.09 -33.02 -5.06
N GLU A 68 -22.58 -31.87 -5.55
CA GLU A 68 -22.00 -31.19 -6.71
C GLU A 68 -20.62 -30.60 -6.39
N VAL A 69 -20.47 -29.97 -5.23
CA VAL A 69 -19.17 -29.49 -4.73
C VAL A 69 -18.19 -30.66 -4.57
N ALA A 70 -18.62 -31.79 -3.99
CA ALA A 70 -17.79 -32.98 -3.85
C ALA A 70 -17.31 -33.52 -5.21
N ARG A 71 -18.18 -33.49 -6.22
CA ARG A 71 -17.85 -33.88 -7.60
C ARG A 71 -16.83 -32.94 -8.23
N LEU A 72 -16.99 -31.63 -8.08
CA LEU A 72 -16.04 -30.62 -8.58
C LEU A 72 -14.66 -30.79 -7.96
N ILE A 73 -14.57 -31.01 -6.65
CA ILE A 73 -13.29 -31.25 -5.97
C ILE A 73 -12.66 -32.56 -6.48
N THR A 74 -13.46 -33.61 -6.67
CA THR A 74 -12.95 -34.89 -7.20
C THR A 74 -12.41 -34.73 -8.62
N LEU A 75 -13.10 -33.97 -9.47
CA LEU A 75 -12.65 -33.64 -10.83
C LEU A 75 -11.37 -32.79 -10.82
N ALA A 76 -11.27 -31.82 -9.92
CA ALA A 76 -10.07 -30.99 -9.76
C ALA A 76 -8.87 -31.82 -9.27
N ARG A 77 -9.09 -32.80 -8.39
CA ARG A 77 -8.04 -33.73 -7.93
C ARG A 77 -7.61 -34.70 -9.02
N SER A 78 -8.52 -35.17 -9.87
CA SER A 78 -8.20 -36.12 -10.96
C SER A 78 -7.60 -35.45 -12.19
N ARG A 79 -7.82 -34.14 -12.35
CA ARG A 79 -7.16 -33.29 -13.35
C ARG A 79 -6.37 -32.21 -12.62
N PRO A 80 -5.29 -32.58 -11.89
CA PRO A 80 -4.41 -31.57 -11.35
C PRO A 80 -3.96 -30.72 -12.52
N ALA A 81 -4.31 -29.45 -12.48
CA ALA A 81 -4.10 -28.54 -13.58
C ALA A 81 -2.60 -28.59 -13.96
N ALA A 82 -2.27 -29.18 -15.12
CA ALA A 82 -0.99 -28.95 -15.79
C ALA A 82 -0.81 -27.46 -16.12
N THR A 83 -1.93 -26.74 -16.12
CA THR A 83 -2.03 -25.30 -15.99
C THR A 83 -1.81 -24.90 -14.54
N GLY A 84 -0.55 -24.62 -14.21
CA GLY A 84 -0.30 -23.54 -13.27
C GLY A 84 -1.16 -22.37 -13.70
N THR A 85 -2.21 -22.08 -12.93
CA THR A 85 -2.87 -20.78 -13.02
C THR A 85 -1.71 -19.79 -13.00
N PRO A 86 -1.54 -18.93 -14.02
CA PRO A 86 -0.63 -17.81 -13.82
C PRO A 86 -1.26 -17.07 -12.66
N SER A 87 -0.69 -17.25 -11.48
CA SER A 87 -0.81 -16.31 -10.40
C SER A 87 -0.53 -14.97 -11.05
N SER A 88 -1.57 -14.18 -11.33
CA SER A 88 -1.39 -12.84 -11.89
C SER A 88 -0.59 -11.98 -10.92
N ALA A 89 -0.46 -12.42 -9.66
CA ALA A 89 0.67 -12.11 -8.83
C ALA A 89 1.93 -12.76 -9.40
N ARG A 90 2.49 -12.08 -10.42
CA ARG A 90 3.93 -11.99 -10.61
C ARG A 90 4.54 -11.84 -9.20
N PRO A 91 5.51 -12.66 -8.79
CA PRO A 91 6.21 -12.43 -7.53
C PRO A 91 6.66 -10.97 -7.55
N PRO A 92 6.39 -10.18 -6.49
CA PRO A 92 6.68 -8.76 -6.50
C PRO A 92 8.15 -8.61 -6.88
N ARG A 93 8.41 -8.00 -8.04
CA ARG A 93 9.77 -7.60 -8.42
C ARG A 93 10.36 -6.86 -7.22
N PRO A 94 11.65 -7.02 -6.91
CA PRO A 94 12.29 -6.24 -5.85
C PRO A 94 11.93 -4.76 -6.09
N ARG A 95 11.12 -4.21 -5.18
CA ARG A 95 10.59 -2.87 -5.30
C ARG A 95 11.75 -1.91 -5.12
N ASP A 96 12.16 -1.27 -6.21
CA ASP A 96 12.98 -0.08 -6.10
C ASP A 96 12.08 1.07 -5.60
N ARG A 97 11.99 1.17 -4.28
CA ARG A 97 11.19 2.21 -3.61
C ARG A 97 11.64 3.62 -4.01
N ALA A 98 12.89 3.82 -4.43
CA ALA A 98 13.38 5.11 -4.86
C ALA A 98 12.88 5.43 -6.27
N ALA A 99 12.96 4.47 -7.21
CA ALA A 99 12.41 4.61 -8.56
C ALA A 99 10.89 4.83 -8.55
N ASP A 100 10.15 4.05 -7.76
CA ASP A 100 8.70 4.18 -7.62
C ASP A 100 8.30 5.56 -7.05
N LYS A 101 9.04 6.04 -6.04
CA LYS A 101 8.84 7.38 -5.46
C LYS A 101 9.14 8.49 -6.47
N ALA A 102 10.19 8.34 -7.27
CA ALA A 102 10.54 9.29 -8.32
C ALA A 102 9.49 9.33 -9.44
N ALA A 103 8.97 8.17 -9.86
CA ALA A 103 7.90 8.08 -10.85
C ALA A 103 6.60 8.72 -10.35
N GLY A 104 6.20 8.42 -9.10
CA GLY A 104 5.02 9.03 -8.48
C GLY A 104 5.12 10.55 -8.32
N ALA A 105 6.33 11.07 -8.01
CA ALA A 105 6.56 12.51 -7.89
C ALA A 105 6.39 13.26 -9.23
N ARG A 106 6.80 12.64 -10.34
CA ARG A 106 6.66 13.25 -11.68
C ARG A 106 5.20 13.36 -12.11
N GLY A 107 4.43 12.27 -12.01
CA GLY A 107 3.04 12.25 -12.47
C GLY A 107 2.13 13.22 -11.71
N ILE A 108 2.28 13.30 -10.39
CA ILE A 108 1.48 14.21 -9.55
C ILE A 108 1.88 15.68 -9.77
N GLY A 109 3.17 15.96 -9.99
CA GLY A 109 3.66 17.31 -10.28
C GLY A 109 3.02 17.89 -11.55
N THR A 110 3.02 17.11 -12.64
CA THR A 110 2.40 17.51 -13.92
C THR A 110 0.90 17.77 -13.79
N VAL A 111 0.18 16.97 -12.99
CA VAL A 111 -1.26 17.18 -12.75
C VAL A 111 -1.50 18.50 -11.99
N TYR A 112 -0.70 18.82 -10.98
CA TYR A 112 -0.85 20.08 -10.26
C TYR A 112 -0.52 21.29 -11.12
N GLU A 113 0.49 21.19 -11.99
CA GLU A 113 0.85 22.24 -12.94
C GLU A 113 -0.28 22.50 -13.96
N LEU A 114 -0.86 21.45 -14.53
CA LEU A 114 -2.01 21.55 -15.45
C LEU A 114 -3.25 22.16 -14.79
N MET A 115 -3.44 21.94 -13.49
CA MET A 115 -4.53 22.51 -12.70
C MET A 115 -4.26 23.96 -12.26
N GLY A 116 -3.11 24.53 -12.59
CA GLY A 116 -2.69 25.85 -12.13
C GLY A 116 -2.40 25.91 -10.62
N TRP A 117 -2.22 24.76 -9.96
CA TRP A 117 -1.92 24.69 -8.54
C TRP A 117 -0.42 24.86 -8.32
N THR A 118 0.01 26.10 -8.12
CA THR A 118 1.38 26.40 -7.70
C THR A 118 1.53 26.10 -6.20
N GLY A 119 2.42 25.17 -5.85
CA GLY A 119 2.73 24.89 -4.44
C GLY A 119 3.27 26.15 -3.72
N HIS A 120 2.99 26.27 -2.43
CA HIS A 120 3.41 27.44 -1.65
C HIS A 120 4.94 27.60 -1.66
N GLU A 121 5.46 28.78 -2.04
CA GLU A 121 6.91 29.02 -2.22
C GLU A 121 7.71 28.72 -0.95
N LYS A 122 7.23 29.19 0.21
CA LYS A 122 7.81 28.87 1.53
C LYS A 122 7.89 27.37 1.80
N HIS A 123 6.91 26.56 1.35
CA HIS A 123 6.95 25.10 1.47
C HIS A 123 8.06 24.49 0.61
N ALA A 124 8.22 24.97 -0.63
CA ALA A 124 9.32 24.53 -1.51
C ALA A 124 10.69 24.91 -0.91
N LEU A 125 10.82 26.16 -0.43
CA LEU A 125 12.04 26.67 0.19
C LEU A 125 12.44 25.85 1.43
N ALA A 126 11.51 25.60 2.36
CA ALA A 126 11.79 24.82 3.56
C ALA A 126 12.30 23.40 3.26
N ARG A 127 11.87 22.77 2.15
CA ARG A 127 12.29 21.40 1.80
C ARG A 127 13.75 21.32 1.34
N THR A 128 14.38 22.44 0.98
CA THR A 128 15.79 22.46 0.53
C THR A 128 16.78 22.13 1.65
N VAL A 129 16.39 22.32 2.92
CA VAL A 129 17.25 22.07 4.09
C VAL A 129 16.68 20.96 4.99
N PRO A 130 17.52 20.22 5.72
CA PRO A 130 17.05 19.35 6.79
C PRO A 130 16.43 20.17 7.92
N CYS A 131 15.45 19.60 8.64
CA CYS A 131 14.83 20.28 9.77
C CYS A 131 15.72 20.23 11.01
N PRO A 132 16.14 21.37 11.59
CA PRO A 132 16.96 21.36 12.80
C PRO A 132 16.19 20.88 14.04
N PHE A 133 14.86 21.00 14.04
CA PHE A 133 14.00 20.62 15.17
C PHE A 133 13.68 19.11 15.20
N CYS A 134 13.02 18.60 14.15
CA CYS A 134 12.57 17.20 14.11
C CYS A 134 13.50 16.25 13.33
N ARG A 135 14.61 16.76 12.79
CA ARG A 135 15.60 16.00 12.01
C ARG A 135 15.08 15.36 10.73
N ALA A 136 13.91 15.79 10.25
CA ALA A 136 13.43 15.40 8.93
C ALA A 136 14.44 15.82 7.85
N SER A 137 14.82 14.87 6.98
CA SER A 137 15.76 15.12 5.89
C SER A 137 15.22 16.16 4.89
N ALA A 138 16.13 16.74 4.08
CA ALA A 138 15.74 17.55 2.93
C ALA A 138 14.76 16.76 2.03
N GLY A 139 13.74 17.45 1.51
CA GLY A 139 12.68 16.85 0.71
C GLY A 139 11.63 16.03 1.50
N VAL A 140 11.80 15.73 2.79
CA VAL A 140 10.82 14.99 3.60
C VAL A 140 10.00 15.96 4.48
N PRO A 141 8.66 15.86 4.55
CA PRO A 141 7.85 16.75 5.40
C PRO A 141 8.13 16.55 6.89
N CYS A 142 7.91 17.61 7.69
CA CYS A 142 8.08 17.55 9.14
C CYS A 142 7.01 16.68 9.81
N SER A 143 7.43 15.85 10.78
CA SER A 143 6.51 15.05 11.61
C SER A 143 5.57 15.94 12.45
N PRO A 144 4.26 15.63 12.53
CA PRO A 144 3.25 16.44 13.22
C PRO A 144 3.45 16.60 14.72
N LEU A 145 4.06 15.63 15.40
CA LEU A 145 4.10 15.57 16.86
C LEU A 145 5.50 15.26 17.36
N THR A 146 6.47 16.06 16.94
CA THR A 146 7.85 15.90 17.42
C THR A 146 8.13 16.84 18.60
N ARG A 147 8.77 16.30 19.64
CA ARG A 147 9.46 17.09 20.66
C ARG A 147 10.95 17.05 20.34
N ASN A 148 11.65 18.16 20.53
CA ASN A 148 13.12 18.14 20.42
C ASN A 148 13.75 17.43 21.65
N ARG A 149 15.08 17.29 21.66
CA ARG A 149 15.83 16.71 22.80
C ARG A 149 15.61 17.47 24.12
N LEU A 150 15.20 18.74 24.05
CA LEU A 150 14.87 19.60 25.19
C LEU A 150 13.39 19.51 25.61
N ARG A 151 12.65 18.52 25.10
CA ARG A 151 11.20 18.31 25.32
C ARG A 151 10.30 19.46 24.87
N GLN A 152 10.83 20.45 24.16
CA GLN A 152 10.05 21.55 23.60
C GLN A 152 9.22 21.05 22.42
N ARG A 153 8.02 21.61 22.27
CA ARG A 153 7.13 21.38 21.13
C ARG A 153 7.20 22.57 20.21
N GLU A 154 7.29 22.29 18.92
CA GLU A 154 7.13 23.30 17.88
C GLU A 154 5.92 22.89 17.05
N ILE A 155 4.90 23.76 17.02
CA ILE A 155 3.72 23.53 16.19
C ILE A 155 4.12 23.85 14.75
N ARG A 156 3.77 22.95 13.83
CA ARG A 156 3.99 23.20 12.40
C ARG A 156 3.14 24.37 11.95
N ASP A 157 3.73 25.21 11.12
CA ASP A 157 3.00 26.27 10.45
C ASP A 157 1.87 25.66 9.58
N ARG A 158 0.68 26.25 9.62
CA ARG A 158 -0.53 25.67 9.00
C ARG A 158 -0.44 25.72 7.46
N GLU A 159 0.15 26.77 6.93
CA GLU A 159 0.26 27.02 5.50
C GLU A 159 1.33 26.14 4.85
N THR A 160 2.51 26.08 5.48
CA THR A 160 3.66 25.35 4.95
C THR A 160 3.78 23.94 5.49
N ARG A 161 2.99 23.54 6.51
CA ARG A 161 3.08 22.23 7.18
C ARG A 161 4.50 21.85 7.64
N MET A 162 5.39 22.83 7.81
CA MET A 162 6.77 22.66 8.27
C MET A 162 6.97 23.32 9.64
N HIS A 163 8.02 22.94 10.34
CA HIS A 163 8.41 23.65 11.57
C HIS A 163 8.99 25.03 11.22
N PRO A 164 8.59 26.12 11.90
CA PRO A 164 9.18 27.46 11.73
C PRO A 164 10.72 27.48 11.76
N SER A 165 11.34 26.65 12.61
CA SER A 165 12.80 26.48 12.65
C SER A 165 13.41 26.03 11.32
N ARG A 166 12.68 25.24 10.53
CA ARG A 166 13.14 24.81 9.19
C ARG A 166 13.03 25.93 8.16
N LEU A 167 11.97 26.73 8.24
CA LEU A 167 11.77 27.88 7.35
C LEU A 167 12.88 28.92 7.56
N ARG A 168 13.15 29.28 8.83
CA ARG A 168 14.25 30.20 9.19
C ARG A 168 15.60 29.71 8.67
N ALA A 169 15.93 28.44 8.90
CA ALA A 169 17.18 27.86 8.40
C ALA A 169 17.27 27.87 6.85
N ALA A 170 16.14 27.69 6.15
CA ALA A 170 16.11 27.74 4.69
C ALA A 170 16.30 29.18 4.17
N GLU A 171 15.68 30.16 4.82
CA GLU A 171 15.82 31.58 4.50
C GLU A 171 17.24 32.08 4.76
N GLU A 172 17.84 31.71 5.89
CA GLU A 172 19.23 32.01 6.24
C GLU A 172 20.20 31.43 5.20
N ARG A 173 20.00 30.17 4.78
CA ARG A 173 20.82 29.55 3.74
C ARG A 173 20.64 30.23 2.37
N LYS A 174 19.41 30.62 2.01
CA LYS A 174 19.14 31.36 0.78
C LYS A 174 19.87 32.71 0.79
N ARG A 175 19.81 33.44 1.90
CA ARG A 175 20.52 34.71 2.10
C ARG A 175 22.03 34.53 1.96
N ALA A 176 22.62 33.55 2.66
CA ALA A 176 24.06 33.28 2.60
C ALA A 176 24.56 32.96 1.18
N ASN A 177 23.78 32.20 0.40
CA ASN A 177 24.11 31.90 -1.01
C ASN A 177 23.99 33.12 -1.93
N SER A 178 23.08 34.06 -1.64
CA SER A 178 22.95 35.32 -2.37
C SER A 178 24.14 36.24 -2.13
N THR A 179 24.68 36.29 -0.90
CA THR A 179 25.84 37.13 -0.58
C THR A 179 27.15 36.59 -1.14
N SER A 180 27.33 35.26 -1.21
CA SER A 180 28.55 34.65 -1.77
C SER A 180 28.64 34.79 -3.29
N SER A 181 27.51 34.89 -3.99
CA SER A 181 27.47 35.05 -5.45
C SER A 181 27.80 36.48 -5.91
N GLY A 182 27.72 37.47 -5.02
CA GLY A 182 28.05 38.88 -5.32
C GLY A 182 29.53 39.25 -5.13
N ALA A 183 30.32 38.41 -4.45
CA ALA A 183 31.71 38.72 -4.14
C ALA A 183 32.73 38.31 -5.23
N ALA A 184 32.31 37.54 -6.25
CA ALA A 184 33.19 37.01 -7.28
C ALA A 184 33.30 37.88 -8.56
N ALA A 185 32.62 39.03 -8.63
CA ALA A 185 32.54 39.86 -9.84
C ALA A 185 33.50 41.07 -9.88
N SER A 186 34.44 41.19 -8.93
CA SER A 186 35.46 42.25 -8.92
C SER A 186 36.88 41.68 -9.03
N GLY A 187 37.14 40.96 -10.13
CA GLY A 187 38.48 40.58 -10.56
C GLY A 187 38.88 41.41 -11.77
N THR A 188 39.48 42.57 -11.52
CA THR A 188 40.02 43.51 -12.51
C THR A 188 40.98 42.80 -13.49
N THR A 189 40.66 42.83 -14.77
CA THR A 189 41.61 42.57 -15.86
C THR A 189 42.56 43.75 -15.97
N GLN A 190 43.74 43.67 -15.36
CA GLN A 190 44.86 44.54 -15.73
C GLN A 190 45.61 43.91 -16.90
N GLY A 191 45.57 44.60 -18.03
CA GLY A 191 46.23 44.23 -19.27
C GLY A 191 47.74 44.31 -19.18
N ALA A 192 48.39 43.37 -19.85
CA ALA A 192 49.76 43.52 -20.31
C ALA A 192 49.69 44.02 -21.77
N SER A 193 50.30 45.16 -22.06
CA SER A 193 50.55 45.65 -23.40
C SER A 193 52.01 46.07 -23.52
N ALA A 194 52.58 45.68 -24.67
CA ALA A 194 53.83 46.09 -25.30
C ALA A 194 55.15 45.71 -24.61
#